data_AF-A0A431I6Q7-F1
#
_entry.id   AF-A0A431I6Q7-F1
#
_cell.length_a   1.000
_cell.length_b   1.000
_cell.length_c   1.000
_cell.angle_alpha   90.00
_cell.angle_beta   90.00
_cell.angle_gamma   90.00
#
_symmetry.space_group_name_H-M   'P 1'
#
loop_
_entity.id
_entity.type
_entity.pdbx_description
1 polymer ?
#
loop_
_entity_poly.entity_id
_entity_poly.type
_entity_poly.pdbx_seq_one_letter_code
_entity_poly.pdbx_strand_id
1 'polypeptide(L)'
;MPAKPVIALRQAPAGKSNLKIRVDARGKPVGGRVVAQIRGGSTYKPQLRSTGRGYVDRGEQRIGRGSIVADTRGLEAPGIITESKTASTESLFRNGDRVLSLYAPGTGESVREVFWTPNTGYLPQSIKEISWALRDHHNDEFRLFDPRALDILYAMQLMLQRPETHIISGYRSPETNALLREESRGVAKNSFHMQARALDVRMPGLGVGQMRMAALSLRAGGVGYYPRSNFVHIDSGPVRSWG
;
A
#
# COMPACT_ATOMS: atom_id res chain seq x y z
N MET A 1 12.59 29.56 -21.44
CA MET A 1 12.15 28.19 -21.15
C MET A 1 13.28 27.45 -20.44
N PRO A 2 13.26 27.22 -19.12
CA PRO A 2 14.30 26.41 -18.49
C PRO A 2 14.11 24.93 -18.86
N ALA A 3 15.22 24.29 -19.24
CA ALA A 3 15.25 22.89 -19.69
C ALA A 3 14.84 21.92 -18.57
N LYS A 4 14.07 20.89 -18.93
CA LYS A 4 13.69 19.80 -18.01
C LYS A 4 14.93 19.01 -17.60
N PRO A 5 15.07 18.60 -16.32
CA PRO A 5 16.22 17.80 -15.88
C PRO A 5 16.19 16.41 -16.53
N VAL A 6 17.34 15.97 -17.05
CA VAL A 6 17.54 14.65 -17.65
C VAL A 6 18.20 13.75 -16.62
N ILE A 7 17.63 12.58 -16.37
CA ILE A 7 18.21 11.55 -15.50
C ILE A 7 19.31 10.84 -16.28
N ALA A 8 20.58 11.04 -15.91
CA ALA A 8 21.70 10.27 -16.44
C ALA A 8 22.10 9.17 -15.44
N LEU A 9 22.01 7.91 -15.87
CA LEU A 9 22.51 6.76 -15.12
C LEU A 9 23.99 6.54 -15.47
N ARG A 10 24.89 6.66 -14.50
CA ARG A 10 26.25 6.13 -14.61
C ARG A 10 26.34 4.79 -13.89
N GLN A 11 26.85 3.76 -14.57
CA GLN A 11 27.18 2.49 -13.94
C GLN A 11 28.43 2.66 -13.07
N ALA A 12 28.38 2.15 -11.84
CA ALA A 12 29.53 2.05 -10.95
C ALA A 12 30.17 0.65 -11.09
N PRO A 13 31.49 0.52 -10.87
CA PRO A 13 32.18 -0.77 -10.95
C PRO A 13 31.74 -1.72 -9.82
N ALA A 14 31.86 -3.02 -10.08
CA ALA A 14 31.29 -4.10 -9.27
C ALA A 14 31.78 -4.11 -7.81
N GLY A 15 30.85 -4.33 -6.87
CA GLY A 15 31.17 -4.66 -5.47
C GLY A 15 30.80 -3.65 -4.39
N LYS A 16 30.08 -2.55 -4.70
CA LYS A 16 29.55 -1.62 -3.69
C LYS A 16 28.05 -1.40 -3.90
N SER A 17 27.28 -1.36 -2.81
CA SER A 17 25.84 -1.09 -2.84
C SER A 17 25.56 0.25 -3.53
N ASN A 18 24.56 0.23 -4.41
CA ASN A 18 24.17 1.35 -5.26
C ASN A 18 23.73 2.58 -4.44
N LEU A 19 24.67 3.46 -4.09
CA LEU A 19 24.34 4.76 -3.51
C LEU A 19 23.93 5.71 -4.65
N LYS A 20 22.63 5.96 -4.79
CA LYS A 20 22.10 6.95 -5.74
C LYS A 20 22.22 8.35 -5.11
N ILE A 21 23.10 9.18 -5.65
CA ILE A 21 23.27 10.57 -5.21
C ILE A 21 22.45 11.47 -6.15
N ARG A 22 21.60 12.34 -5.59
CA ARG A 22 20.89 13.39 -6.36
C ARG A 22 21.91 14.50 -6.72
N VAL A 23 22.04 14.76 -8.02
CA VAL A 23 22.89 15.83 -8.57
C VAL A 23 22.02 16.87 -9.27
N ASP A 24 22.47 18.13 -9.28
CA ASP A 24 21.81 19.19 -10.04
C ASP A 24 22.14 19.11 -11.54
N ALA A 25 21.54 20.01 -12.33
CA ALA A 25 21.76 20.12 -13.78
C ALA A 25 23.22 20.46 -14.17
N ARG A 26 24.11 20.73 -13.21
CA ARG A 26 25.54 21.00 -13.39
C ARG A 26 26.41 19.88 -12.82
N GLY A 27 25.82 18.77 -12.38
CA GLY A 27 26.53 17.62 -11.80
C GLY A 27 27.06 17.85 -10.40
N LYS A 28 26.64 18.91 -9.69
CA LYS A 28 27.02 19.12 -8.29
C LYS A 28 26.10 18.34 -7.34
N PRO A 29 26.65 17.75 -6.27
CA PRO A 29 25.83 17.12 -5.21
C PRO A 29 24.87 18.15 -4.62
N VAL A 30 23.57 17.85 -4.60
CA VAL A 30 22.58 18.70 -3.94
C VAL A 30 22.54 18.31 -2.47
N GLY A 31 23.23 19.08 -1.63
CA GLY A 31 23.42 18.78 -0.21
C GLY A 31 22.17 19.03 0.63
N GLY A 32 21.56 17.96 1.13
CA GLY A 32 20.90 17.96 2.46
C GLY A 32 21.91 17.39 3.46
N ARG A 33 22.09 18.08 4.61
CA ARG A 33 23.05 17.70 5.66
C ARG A 33 23.00 16.19 5.95
N VAL A 34 24.15 15.53 5.83
CA VAL A 34 24.41 14.25 6.50
C VAL A 34 24.29 14.49 8.00
N VAL A 35 23.27 13.94 8.64
CA VAL A 35 23.16 13.94 10.10
C VAL A 35 23.17 12.51 10.59
N ALA A 36 24.31 12.18 11.20
CA ALA A 36 24.56 11.24 12.29
C ALA A 36 24.04 9.80 12.19
N GLN A 37 25.03 8.92 12.06
CA GLN A 37 25.14 7.61 12.69
C GLN A 37 24.34 7.51 14.01
N ILE A 38 23.29 6.68 14.03
CA ILE A 38 22.67 6.20 15.28
C ILE A 38 22.95 4.70 15.40
N ARG A 39 23.71 4.38 16.45
CA ARG A 39 23.90 3.02 16.97
C ARG A 39 22.59 2.51 17.58
N GLY A 40 22.22 1.28 17.23
CA GLY A 40 21.57 0.33 18.13
C GLY A 40 20.09 0.53 18.47
N GLY A 41 19.29 -0.47 18.11
CA GLY A 41 18.23 -1.02 18.97
C GLY A 41 16.88 -0.28 18.99
N SER A 42 15.96 -0.66 18.11
CA SER A 42 14.53 -0.64 18.45
C SER A 42 13.79 -1.66 17.60
N THR A 43 13.49 -2.81 18.20
CA THR A 43 12.67 -3.86 17.62
C THR A 43 11.20 -3.46 17.73
N TYR A 44 10.62 -2.98 16.63
CA TYR A 44 9.17 -2.84 16.54
C TYR A 44 8.52 -4.22 16.44
N LYS A 45 7.83 -4.66 17.51
CA LYS A 45 7.02 -5.88 17.53
C LYS A 45 5.53 -5.53 17.45
N PRO A 46 4.83 -5.75 16.33
CA PRO A 46 3.38 -5.64 16.30
C PRO A 46 2.74 -6.86 16.99
N GLN A 47 2.00 -6.62 18.07
CA GLN A 47 1.16 -7.64 18.70
C GLN A 47 -0.16 -7.76 17.92
N LEU A 48 -0.35 -8.88 17.21
CA LEU A 48 -1.68 -9.31 16.78
C LEU A 48 -2.38 -10.00 17.95
N ARG A 49 -3.37 -9.34 18.55
CA ARG A 49 -4.34 -10.00 19.42
C ARG A 49 -5.52 -10.46 18.58
N SER A 50 -5.64 -11.76 18.36
CA SER A 50 -6.84 -12.39 17.82
C SER A 50 -7.92 -12.38 18.90
N THR A 51 -9.06 -11.76 18.61
CA THR A 51 -10.29 -11.95 19.40
C THR A 51 -11.22 -12.87 18.62
N GLY A 52 -10.89 -14.15 18.62
CA GLY A 52 -11.76 -15.20 18.10
C GLY A 52 -12.45 -15.91 19.27
N ARG A 53 -13.62 -15.43 19.68
CA ARG A 53 -14.57 -16.24 20.47
C ARG A 53 -15.25 -17.21 19.50
N GLY A 54 -14.69 -18.40 19.35
CA GLY A 54 -15.32 -19.56 18.71
C GLY A 54 -15.87 -20.49 19.79
N TYR A 55 -17.19 -20.66 19.80
CA TYR A 55 -17.90 -21.66 20.60
C TYR A 55 -17.53 -23.06 20.07
N VAL A 56 -17.10 -23.96 20.96
CA VAL A 56 -16.94 -25.39 20.70
C VAL A 56 -18.21 -26.09 21.19
N ASP A 57 -18.96 -26.68 20.26
CA ASP A 57 -20.00 -27.65 20.61
C ASP A 57 -19.37 -29.05 20.71
N ARG A 58 -19.65 -29.72 21.82
CA ARG A 58 -19.07 -31.00 22.24
C ARG A 58 -20.08 -32.09 21.86
N GLY A 59 -19.60 -33.12 21.18
CA GLY A 59 -20.44 -34.07 20.45
C GLY A 59 -21.21 -35.09 21.27
N GLU A 60 -21.86 -36.00 20.54
CA GLU A 60 -22.30 -37.27 21.08
C GLU A 60 -22.27 -38.36 19.99
N GLN A 61 -21.64 -39.47 20.33
CA GLN A 61 -21.55 -40.70 19.54
C GLN A 61 -22.86 -41.49 19.64
N ARG A 62 -23.34 -42.06 18.52
CA ARG A 62 -24.05 -43.35 18.55
C ARG A 62 -23.66 -44.20 17.34
N ILE A 63 -23.22 -45.42 17.67
CA ILE A 63 -22.87 -46.53 16.81
C ILE A 63 -24.14 -47.36 16.54
N GLY A 64 -24.38 -47.75 15.29
CA GLY A 64 -25.49 -48.61 14.89
C GLY A 64 -25.14 -49.43 13.64
N ARG A 65 -25.17 -50.76 13.80
CA ARG A 65 -24.80 -51.81 12.84
C ARG A 65 -25.67 -51.83 11.58
N GLY A 66 -25.08 -52.22 10.44
CA GLY A 66 -25.83 -52.62 9.24
C GLY A 66 -24.92 -52.94 8.05
N SER A 67 -24.57 -54.21 7.91
CA SER A 67 -23.89 -54.82 6.77
C SER A 67 -24.82 -54.98 5.55
N ILE A 68 -24.36 -54.63 4.35
CA ILE A 68 -24.69 -55.33 3.10
C ILE A 68 -23.61 -55.07 2.04
N VAL A 69 -23.36 -56.13 1.28
CA VAL A 69 -22.35 -56.34 0.25
C VAL A 69 -22.92 -55.90 -1.10
N ALA A 70 -22.14 -55.24 -1.97
CA ALA A 70 -22.18 -55.42 -3.43
C ALA A 70 -21.12 -54.58 -4.15
N ASP A 71 -20.31 -55.29 -4.93
CA ASP A 71 -19.47 -54.82 -6.03
C ASP A 71 -20.33 -54.22 -7.16
N THR A 72 -19.87 -53.15 -7.82
CA THR A 72 -19.78 -53.05 -9.29
C THR A 72 -19.30 -51.67 -9.75
N ARG A 73 -18.51 -51.70 -10.82
CA ARG A 73 -17.76 -50.61 -11.44
C ARG A 73 -18.65 -49.58 -12.14
N GLY A 74 -18.11 -48.36 -12.23
CA GLY A 74 -18.26 -47.49 -13.41
C GLY A 74 -19.22 -46.32 -13.24
N LEU A 75 -18.66 -45.11 -13.21
CA LEU A 75 -18.94 -44.00 -14.13
C LEU A 75 -18.28 -42.75 -13.56
N GLU A 76 -17.14 -42.36 -14.14
CA GLU A 76 -16.57 -41.03 -13.92
C GLU A 76 -17.51 -39.99 -14.52
N ALA A 77 -17.99 -39.08 -13.69
CA ALA A 77 -18.44 -37.76 -14.14
C ALA A 77 -17.27 -36.79 -13.96
N PRO A 78 -16.86 -36.01 -14.98
CA PRO A 78 -15.86 -34.98 -14.79
C PRO A 78 -16.46 -33.92 -13.87
N GLY A 79 -16.06 -33.95 -12.60
CA GLY A 79 -16.34 -32.87 -11.67
C GLY A 79 -15.64 -31.63 -12.18
N ILE A 80 -16.42 -30.70 -12.74
CA ILE A 80 -15.97 -29.34 -13.01
C ILE A 80 -15.54 -28.76 -11.66
N ILE A 81 -14.24 -28.78 -11.41
CA ILE A 81 -13.60 -28.00 -10.37
C ILE A 81 -13.69 -26.53 -10.76
N THR A 82 -14.84 -25.90 -10.48
CA THR A 82 -14.93 -24.45 -10.36
C THR A 82 -14.20 -24.03 -9.09
N GLU A 83 -12.87 -24.00 -9.15
CA GLU A 83 -12.08 -23.23 -8.19
C GLU A 83 -12.33 -21.75 -8.46
N SER A 84 -13.37 -21.22 -7.80
CA SER A 84 -13.52 -19.78 -7.62
C SER A 84 -12.35 -19.28 -6.80
N LYS A 85 -11.27 -18.95 -7.49
CA LYS A 85 -10.06 -18.36 -6.91
C LYS A 85 -10.38 -16.91 -6.54
N THR A 86 -11.08 -16.70 -5.43
CA THR A 86 -10.93 -15.46 -4.67
C THR A 86 -9.46 -15.42 -4.26
N ALA A 87 -8.65 -14.72 -5.04
CA ALA A 87 -7.27 -14.44 -4.71
C ALA A 87 -7.26 -13.86 -3.30
N SER A 88 -6.85 -14.67 -2.32
CA SER A 88 -6.61 -14.19 -0.97
C SER A 88 -5.58 -13.08 -1.07
N THR A 89 -5.67 -12.05 -0.24
CA THR A 89 -4.68 -10.98 -0.18
C THR A 89 -3.26 -11.54 -0.11
N GLU A 90 -3.07 -12.65 0.61
CA GLU A 90 -1.83 -13.47 0.64
C GLU A 90 -1.32 -13.90 -0.76
N SER A 91 -2.21 -14.34 -1.66
CA SER A 91 -1.83 -14.76 -3.02
C SER A 91 -1.42 -13.60 -3.95
N LEU A 92 -1.86 -12.37 -3.65
CA LEU A 92 -1.42 -11.17 -4.39
C LEU A 92 0.04 -10.85 -4.05
N PHE A 93 0.41 -11.01 -2.78
CA PHE A 93 1.80 -10.85 -2.31
C PHE A 93 2.61 -12.13 -2.56
N ARG A 94 2.77 -12.57 -3.82
CA ARG A 94 3.76 -13.61 -4.15
C ARG A 94 5.12 -13.25 -3.53
N ASN A 95 5.88 -14.27 -3.10
CA ASN A 95 7.16 -14.25 -2.35
C ASN A 95 8.31 -13.45 -3.00
N GLY A 96 8.07 -12.18 -3.31
CA GLY A 96 9.02 -11.26 -3.92
C GLY A 96 8.94 -9.91 -3.27
N ASP A 97 9.88 -9.07 -3.65
CA ASP A 97 10.00 -7.71 -3.16
C ASP A 97 8.74 -6.89 -3.49
N ARG A 98 8.20 -6.20 -2.49
CA ARG A 98 7.09 -5.26 -2.72
C ARG A 98 7.69 -3.91 -3.09
N VAL A 99 7.36 -3.46 -4.30
CA VAL A 99 7.88 -2.22 -4.88
C VAL A 99 6.73 -1.26 -5.13
N LEU A 100 6.86 -0.02 -4.67
CA LEU A 100 5.96 1.07 -5.03
C LEU A 100 6.65 2.01 -6.00
N SER A 101 5.95 2.38 -7.07
CA SER A 101 6.32 3.51 -7.95
C SER A 101 5.24 4.58 -7.85
N LEU A 102 5.60 5.76 -7.35
CA LEU A 102 4.68 6.85 -7.04
C LEU A 102 5.14 8.12 -7.74
N TYR A 103 4.18 8.90 -8.21
CA TYR A 103 4.36 10.27 -8.66
C TYR A 103 3.49 11.20 -7.82
N ALA A 104 4.05 12.27 -7.27
CA ALA A 104 3.31 13.27 -6.51
C ALA A 104 3.16 14.54 -7.36
N PRO A 105 1.98 14.82 -7.96
CA PRO A 105 1.81 15.97 -8.84
C PRO A 105 2.02 17.31 -8.14
N GLY A 106 1.74 17.40 -6.83
CA GLY A 106 1.90 18.64 -6.04
C GLY A 106 3.35 19.10 -5.90
N THR A 107 4.29 18.16 -5.87
CA THR A 107 5.74 18.46 -5.79
C THR A 107 6.47 18.21 -7.11
N GLY A 108 5.87 17.48 -8.04
CA GLY A 108 6.52 16.97 -9.25
C GLY A 108 7.53 15.85 -8.97
N GLU A 109 7.60 15.32 -7.75
CA GLU A 109 8.56 14.28 -7.37
C GLU A 109 8.05 12.88 -7.71
N SER A 110 8.99 11.98 -8.02
CA SER A 110 8.73 10.55 -8.20
C SER A 110 9.58 9.75 -7.24
N VAL A 111 9.04 8.66 -6.71
CA VAL A 111 9.75 7.71 -5.86
C VAL A 111 9.48 6.29 -6.33
N ARG A 112 10.54 5.48 -6.40
CA ARG A 112 10.42 4.04 -6.71
C ARG A 112 11.30 3.24 -5.77
N GLU A 113 10.68 2.61 -4.78
CA GLU A 113 11.39 1.94 -3.69
C GLU A 113 10.82 0.54 -3.43
N VAL A 114 11.72 -0.39 -3.13
CA VAL A 114 11.37 -1.65 -2.47
C VAL A 114 11.11 -1.32 -1.01
N PHE A 115 9.91 -1.56 -0.49
CA PHE A 115 9.56 -1.21 0.89
C PHE A 115 9.37 -2.43 1.79
N TRP A 116 9.33 -3.64 1.23
CA TRP A 116 9.25 -4.89 1.95
C TRP A 116 9.93 -6.01 1.16
N THR A 117 10.62 -6.93 1.84
CA THR A 117 11.16 -8.17 1.24
C THR A 117 10.75 -9.39 2.06
N PRO A 118 10.71 -10.60 1.48
CA PRO A 118 10.43 -11.83 2.22
C PRO A 118 11.40 -12.09 3.37
N ASN A 119 12.66 -11.70 3.22
CA ASN A 119 13.72 -12.03 4.18
C ASN A 119 13.84 -11.01 5.32
N THR A 120 13.52 -9.74 5.06
CA THR A 120 13.72 -8.64 6.02
C THR A 120 12.41 -8.06 6.56
N GLY A 121 11.28 -8.37 5.92
CA GLY A 121 10.05 -7.64 6.13
C GLY A 121 10.17 -6.19 5.63
N TYR A 122 9.49 -5.27 6.32
CA TYR A 122 9.49 -3.85 5.98
C TYR A 122 10.88 -3.22 6.09
N LEU A 123 11.24 -2.40 5.11
CA LEU A 123 12.51 -1.69 5.04
C LEU A 123 12.33 -0.26 5.59
N PRO A 124 12.85 0.06 6.79
CA PRO A 124 12.59 1.35 7.45
C PRO A 124 13.08 2.55 6.65
N GLN A 125 14.25 2.42 5.99
CA GLN A 125 14.79 3.49 5.17
C GLN A 125 13.89 3.77 3.95
N SER A 126 13.46 2.72 3.25
CA SER A 126 12.54 2.86 2.11
C SER A 126 11.20 3.46 2.52
N ILE A 127 10.65 3.06 3.66
CA ILE A 127 9.43 3.68 4.21
C ILE A 127 9.65 5.16 4.49
N LYS A 128 10.83 5.55 5.01
CA LYS A 128 11.17 6.96 5.24
C LYS A 128 11.23 7.75 3.93
N GLU A 129 11.88 7.23 2.89
CA GLU A 129 11.96 7.87 1.57
C GLU A 129 10.57 8.02 0.93
N ILE A 130 9.75 6.96 0.99
CA ILE A 130 8.35 6.99 0.54
C ILE A 130 7.57 8.03 1.34
N SER A 131 7.73 8.06 2.67
CA SER A 131 7.03 9.02 3.55
C SER A 131 7.40 10.47 3.24
N TRP A 132 8.66 10.72 2.88
CA TRP A 132 9.10 12.06 2.44
C TRP A 132 8.46 12.46 1.11
N ALA A 133 8.36 11.55 0.14
CA ALA A 133 7.66 11.81 -1.11
C ALA A 133 6.14 12.03 -0.90
N LEU A 134 5.58 11.45 0.17
CA LEU A 134 4.18 11.56 0.58
C LEU A 134 3.92 12.66 1.62
N ARG A 135 4.90 13.52 1.88
CA ARG A 135 4.82 14.58 2.89
C ARG A 135 3.75 15.61 2.53
N ASP A 136 3.42 16.44 3.51
CA ASP A 136 2.66 17.64 3.22
C ASP A 136 3.56 18.64 2.49
N HIS A 137 3.24 18.94 1.24
CA HIS A 137 4.07 19.80 0.40
C HIS A 137 3.84 21.30 0.64
N HIS A 138 2.81 21.67 1.40
CA HIS A 138 2.57 23.08 1.74
C HIS A 138 3.59 23.60 2.76
N ASN A 139 4.10 22.72 3.62
CA ASN A 139 5.01 23.07 4.71
C ASN A 139 6.21 22.10 4.86
N ASP A 140 6.40 21.17 3.93
CA ASP A 140 7.44 20.12 3.93
C ASP A 140 7.47 19.24 5.20
N GLU A 141 6.36 19.16 5.94
CA GLU A 141 6.25 18.28 7.10
C GLU A 141 5.92 16.85 6.68
N PHE A 142 6.60 15.87 7.28
CA PHE A 142 6.33 14.46 7.03
C PHE A 142 6.18 13.67 8.34
N ARG A 143 5.47 12.54 8.23
CA ARG A 143 5.42 11.49 9.25
C ARG A 143 5.69 10.16 8.59
N LEU A 144 6.23 9.20 9.34
CA LEU A 144 6.38 7.83 8.84
C LEU A 144 5.01 7.25 8.52
N PHE A 145 4.84 6.82 7.27
CA PHE A 145 3.60 6.21 6.81
C PHE A 145 3.36 4.84 7.46
N ASP A 146 2.10 4.56 7.78
CA ASP A 146 1.67 3.23 8.20
C ASP A 146 1.88 2.24 7.03
N PRO A 147 2.72 1.21 7.21
CA PRO A 147 3.01 0.26 6.14
C PRO A 147 1.77 -0.44 5.58
N ARG A 148 0.70 -0.56 6.37
CA ARG A 148 -0.58 -1.15 5.89
C ARG A 148 -1.24 -0.30 4.80
N ALA A 149 -1.14 1.03 4.87
CA ALA A 149 -1.66 1.89 3.81
C ALA A 149 -0.85 1.73 2.50
N LEU A 150 0.47 1.52 2.63
CA LEU A 150 1.36 1.23 1.50
C LEU A 150 1.07 -0.15 0.89
N ASP A 151 0.78 -1.16 1.72
CA ASP A 151 0.36 -2.49 1.29
C ASP A 151 -0.96 -2.47 0.52
N ILE A 152 -1.96 -1.69 0.97
CA ILE A 152 -3.23 -1.52 0.25
C ILE A 152 -2.96 -0.94 -1.14
N LEU A 153 -2.15 0.12 -1.22
CA LEU A 153 -1.79 0.72 -2.51
C LEU A 153 -1.05 -0.28 -3.42
N TYR A 154 -0.09 -1.02 -2.88
CA TYR A 154 0.66 -2.03 -3.63
C TYR A 154 -0.27 -3.13 -4.17
N ALA A 155 -1.19 -3.63 -3.35
CA ALA A 155 -2.18 -4.60 -3.79
C ALA A 155 -3.06 -4.05 -4.91
N MET A 156 -3.47 -2.78 -4.85
CA MET A 156 -4.18 -2.13 -5.96
C MET A 156 -3.33 -2.05 -7.23
N GLN A 157 -2.04 -1.70 -7.14
CA GLN A 157 -1.12 -1.66 -8.30
C GLN A 157 -1.02 -3.03 -8.99
N LEU A 158 -0.95 -4.11 -8.21
CA LEU A 158 -0.94 -5.48 -8.72
C LEU A 158 -2.26 -5.86 -9.39
N MET A 159 -3.39 -5.66 -8.70
CA MET A 159 -4.72 -6.05 -9.20
C MET A 159 -5.08 -5.32 -10.50
N LEU A 160 -4.71 -4.04 -10.59
CA LEU A 160 -5.04 -3.19 -11.73
C LEU A 160 -3.96 -3.17 -12.81
N GLN A 161 -2.83 -3.87 -12.59
CA GLN A 161 -1.68 -3.90 -13.49
C GLN A 161 -1.23 -2.47 -13.84
N ARG A 162 -1.06 -1.64 -12.81
CA ARG A 162 -0.59 -0.26 -12.91
C ARG A 162 0.59 -0.04 -11.98
N PRO A 163 1.84 -0.03 -12.50
CA PRO A 163 3.01 0.08 -11.66
C PRO A 163 3.22 1.49 -11.10
N GLU A 164 2.73 2.53 -11.80
CA GLU A 164 2.83 3.92 -11.36
C GLU A 164 1.47 4.45 -10.90
N THR A 165 1.46 5.09 -9.73
CA THR A 165 0.28 5.75 -9.17
C THR A 165 0.58 7.22 -8.91
N HIS A 166 -0.34 8.10 -9.29
CA HIS A 166 -0.31 9.50 -8.90
C HIS A 166 -0.92 9.65 -7.50
N ILE A 167 -0.17 10.26 -6.59
CA ILE A 167 -0.63 10.55 -5.24
C ILE A 167 -1.07 12.00 -5.17
N ILE A 168 -2.37 12.21 -5.08
CA ILE A 168 -2.97 13.54 -5.00
C ILE A 168 -2.73 14.15 -3.62
N SER A 169 -2.87 13.34 -2.56
CA SER A 169 -2.48 13.76 -1.21
C SER A 169 -2.04 12.57 -0.35
N GLY A 170 -1.00 12.79 0.46
CA GLY A 170 -0.43 11.85 1.42
C GLY A 170 -0.66 12.33 2.85
N TYR A 171 0.41 12.51 3.63
CA TYR A 171 0.30 13.16 4.93
C TYR A 171 -0.20 14.61 4.78
N ARG A 172 -1.02 15.06 5.74
CA ARG A 172 -1.44 16.46 5.86
C ARG A 172 -1.13 16.94 7.27
N SER A 173 -0.48 18.08 7.41
CA SER A 173 -0.29 18.74 8.69
C SER A 173 -1.64 19.18 9.28
N PRO A 174 -1.74 19.37 10.61
CA PRO A 174 -2.92 19.96 11.22
C PRO A 174 -3.34 21.29 10.58
N GLU A 175 -2.38 22.12 10.20
CA GLU A 175 -2.56 23.42 9.57
C GLU A 175 -3.21 23.28 8.20
N THR A 176 -2.63 22.45 7.33
CA THR A 176 -3.18 22.18 5.99
C THR A 176 -4.57 21.53 6.09
N ASN A 177 -4.77 20.60 7.02
CA ASN A 177 -6.08 19.97 7.21
C ASN A 177 -7.12 20.98 7.71
N ALA A 178 -6.75 21.97 8.53
CA ALA A 178 -7.65 23.03 8.95
C ALA A 178 -8.03 23.94 7.77
N LEU A 179 -7.06 24.38 6.97
CA LEU A 179 -7.30 25.21 5.78
C LEU A 179 -8.24 24.51 4.79
N LEU A 180 -7.98 23.25 4.45
CA LEU A 180 -8.84 22.50 3.53
C LEU A 180 -10.26 22.26 4.07
N ARG A 181 -10.45 22.28 5.39
CA ARG A 181 -11.78 22.18 6.01
C ARG A 181 -12.58 23.47 5.92
N GLU A 182 -11.91 24.62 5.90
CA GLU A 182 -12.55 25.91 5.68
C GLU A 182 -13.03 26.03 4.23
N GLU A 183 -12.25 25.48 3.29
CA GLU A 183 -12.59 25.48 1.87
C GLU A 183 -13.62 24.40 1.49
N SER A 184 -13.69 23.30 2.22
CA SER A 184 -14.54 22.15 1.86
C SER A 184 -15.13 21.42 3.06
N ARG A 185 -16.44 21.15 2.97
CA ARG A 185 -17.17 20.28 3.92
C ARG A 185 -16.77 18.79 3.81
N GLY A 186 -16.01 18.41 2.78
CA GLY A 186 -15.61 17.02 2.53
C GLY A 186 -14.39 16.55 3.33
N VAL A 187 -13.78 17.42 4.15
CA VAL A 187 -12.56 17.12 4.90
C VAL A 187 -12.87 16.87 6.37
N ALA A 188 -12.45 15.71 6.88
CA ALA A 188 -12.71 15.32 8.26
C ALA A 188 -11.79 16.06 9.25
N LYS A 189 -12.32 16.41 10.43
CA LYS A 189 -11.53 17.00 11.54
C LYS A 189 -10.41 16.06 12.00
N ASN A 190 -10.71 14.77 12.11
CA ASN A 190 -9.77 13.73 12.55
C ASN A 190 -9.41 12.81 11.38
N SER A 191 -8.87 13.39 10.31
CA SER A 191 -8.55 12.66 9.08
C SER A 191 -7.39 11.67 9.28
N PHE A 192 -7.46 10.50 8.65
CA PHE A 192 -6.34 9.55 8.62
C PHE A 192 -5.11 10.07 7.85
N HIS A 193 -5.27 11.10 7.00
CA HIS A 193 -4.14 11.80 6.39
C HIS A 193 -3.20 12.41 7.44
N MET A 194 -3.75 12.98 8.52
CA MET A 194 -2.96 13.56 9.62
C MET A 194 -2.20 12.52 10.44
N GLN A 195 -2.53 11.24 10.26
CA GLN A 195 -1.85 10.12 10.92
C GLN A 195 -0.87 9.40 9.99
N ALA A 196 -0.66 9.90 8.75
CA ALA A 196 0.07 9.19 7.69
C ALA A 196 -0.45 7.77 7.46
N ARG A 197 -1.79 7.65 7.44
CA ARG A 197 -2.54 6.39 7.30
C ARG A 197 -3.46 6.38 6.09
N ALA A 198 -3.46 7.44 5.29
CA ALA A 198 -4.37 7.58 4.16
C ALA A 198 -3.69 8.19 2.93
N LEU A 199 -4.19 7.83 1.76
CA LEU A 199 -3.73 8.28 0.45
C LEU A 199 -4.93 8.60 -0.43
N ASP A 200 -4.87 9.73 -1.12
CA ASP A 200 -5.76 10.02 -2.23
C ASP A 200 -5.04 9.65 -3.53
N VAL A 201 -5.55 8.63 -4.22
CA VAL A 201 -4.85 7.95 -5.32
C VAL A 201 -5.55 8.15 -6.65
N ARG A 202 -4.75 8.35 -7.70
CA ARG A 202 -5.17 8.37 -9.09
C ARG A 202 -4.22 7.49 -9.89
N MET A 203 -4.74 6.57 -10.69
CA MET A 203 -3.95 5.74 -11.60
C MET A 203 -4.25 6.16 -13.03
N PRO A 204 -3.29 6.75 -13.76
CA PRO A 204 -3.48 7.17 -15.15
C PRO A 204 -4.04 6.03 -16.03
N GLY A 205 -4.99 6.38 -16.90
CA GLY A 205 -5.64 5.42 -17.79
C GLY A 205 -6.64 4.48 -17.13
N LEU A 206 -7.04 4.72 -15.87
CA LEU A 206 -8.12 4.00 -15.20
C LEU A 206 -9.23 4.94 -14.74
N GLY A 207 -10.47 4.48 -14.83
CA GLY A 207 -11.62 5.18 -14.27
C GLY A 207 -11.65 5.10 -12.76
N VAL A 208 -12.13 6.16 -12.09
CA VAL A 208 -12.26 6.22 -10.61
C VAL A 208 -13.09 5.05 -10.07
N GLY A 209 -14.13 4.63 -10.81
CA GLY A 209 -14.95 3.47 -10.44
C GLY A 209 -14.16 2.16 -10.40
N GLN A 210 -13.23 1.94 -11.34
CA GLN A 210 -12.38 0.74 -11.36
C GLN A 210 -11.44 0.72 -10.16
N MET A 211 -10.81 1.86 -9.87
CA MET A 211 -9.95 2.01 -8.69
C MET A 211 -10.71 1.75 -7.39
N ARG A 212 -11.94 2.27 -7.28
CA ARG A 212 -12.80 2.06 -6.10
C ARG A 212 -13.13 0.59 -5.93
N MET A 213 -13.54 -0.10 -7.00
CA MET A 213 -13.89 -1.52 -6.94
C MET A 213 -12.69 -2.38 -6.51
N ALA A 214 -11.49 -2.09 -7.02
CA ALA A 214 -10.27 -2.74 -6.58
C ALA A 214 -10.01 -2.50 -5.08
N ALA A 215 -10.05 -1.24 -4.63
CA ALA A 215 -9.84 -0.91 -3.22
C ALA A 215 -10.85 -1.60 -2.27
N LEU A 216 -12.14 -1.60 -2.64
CA LEU A 216 -13.20 -2.25 -1.86
C LEU A 216 -13.01 -3.77 -1.78
N SER A 217 -12.56 -4.40 -2.87
CA SER A 217 -12.36 -5.84 -2.92
C SER A 217 -11.28 -6.34 -1.96
N LEU A 218 -10.32 -5.48 -1.59
CA LEU A 218 -9.26 -5.82 -0.63
C LEU A 218 -9.77 -5.97 0.80
N ARG A 219 -10.91 -5.33 1.17
CA ARG A 219 -11.46 -5.28 2.54
C ARG A 219 -10.40 -4.98 3.61
N ALA A 220 -9.42 -4.14 3.26
CA ALA A 220 -8.22 -3.91 4.07
C ALA A 220 -8.18 -2.53 4.74
N GLY A 221 -9.26 -1.74 4.61
CA GLY A 221 -9.24 -0.34 5.01
C GLY A 221 -10.49 0.45 4.66
N GLY A 222 -10.48 1.74 4.96
CA GLY A 222 -11.51 2.67 4.50
C GLY A 222 -11.33 3.05 3.02
N VAL A 223 -12.44 3.24 2.30
CA VAL A 223 -12.44 3.63 0.88
C VAL A 223 -13.40 4.80 0.63
N GLY A 224 -12.89 5.94 0.19
CA GLY A 224 -13.70 7.10 -0.23
C GLY A 224 -13.74 7.25 -1.75
N TYR A 225 -14.92 7.55 -2.30
CA TYR A 225 -15.14 7.69 -3.74
C TYR A 225 -15.32 9.15 -4.16
N TYR A 226 -14.39 9.70 -4.94
CA TYR A 226 -14.40 11.11 -5.35
C TYR A 226 -14.32 11.27 -6.88
N PRO A 227 -15.39 10.94 -7.63
CA PRO A 227 -15.35 10.98 -9.09
C PRO A 227 -15.13 12.39 -9.66
N ARG A 228 -15.74 13.42 -9.05
CA ARG A 228 -15.59 14.82 -9.51
C ARG A 228 -14.17 15.36 -9.32
N SER A 229 -13.50 14.94 -8.25
CA SER A 229 -12.10 15.28 -7.97
C SER A 229 -11.11 14.30 -8.61
N ASN A 230 -11.63 13.29 -9.30
CA ASN A 230 -10.88 12.27 -10.02
C ASN A 230 -9.84 11.53 -9.15
N PHE A 231 -10.23 11.04 -7.97
CA PHE A 231 -9.39 10.18 -7.12
C PHE A 231 -10.21 9.22 -6.26
N VAL A 232 -9.55 8.19 -5.73
CA VAL A 232 -10.08 7.32 -4.67
C VAL A 232 -9.27 7.55 -3.41
N HIS A 233 -9.94 7.67 -2.27
CA HIS A 233 -9.29 7.69 -0.97
C HIS A 233 -9.14 6.26 -0.46
N ILE A 234 -7.97 5.92 0.09
CA ILE A 234 -7.73 4.67 0.81
C ILE A 234 -7.08 4.97 2.16
N ASP A 235 -7.45 4.22 3.21
CA ASP A 235 -6.80 4.32 4.54
C ASP A 235 -6.64 2.97 5.24
N SER A 236 -5.70 2.88 6.18
CA SER A 236 -5.46 1.68 7.01
C SER A 236 -6.34 1.59 8.27
N GLY A 237 -7.47 2.30 8.30
CA GLY A 237 -8.45 2.28 9.37
C GLY A 237 -9.46 1.14 9.26
N PRO A 238 -10.58 1.21 9.99
CA PRO A 238 -11.66 0.22 9.91
C PRO A 238 -12.24 0.11 8.49
N VAL A 239 -12.66 -1.09 8.09
CA VAL A 239 -13.33 -1.33 6.80
C VAL A 239 -14.64 -0.54 6.76
N ARG A 240 -14.71 0.41 5.83
CA ARG A 240 -15.87 1.27 5.59
C ARG A 240 -15.76 1.92 4.22
N SER A 241 -16.87 2.44 3.71
CA SER A 241 -16.86 3.19 2.46
C SER A 241 -17.75 4.43 2.51
N TRP A 242 -17.37 5.47 1.79
CA TRP A 242 -18.13 6.72 1.65
C TRP A 242 -17.85 7.36 0.29
N GLY A 243 -18.49 8.50 0.01
CA GLY A 243 -18.34 9.26 -1.23
C GLY A 243 -19.67 9.58 -1.89
#